data_AF-A0AAW3UMU6-F1
#
_entry.id   AF-A0AAW3UMU6-F1
#
_cell.length_a   1.000
_cell.length_b   1.000
_cell.length_c   1.000
_cell.angle_alpha   90.00
_cell.angle_beta   90.00
_cell.angle_gamma   90.00
#
_symmetry.space_group_name_H-M   'P 1'
#
loop_
_entity.id
_entity.type
_entity.pdbx_description
1 polymer ?
#
loop_
_entity_poly.entity_id
_entity_poly.type
_entity_poly.pdbx_seq_one_letter_code
_entity_poly.pdbx_strand_id
1 'polypeptide(L)'
;METKWAPEEGQAMSELAEVSVAQFSELTARIYQGALESTPWAGALELIRTSLGASYATLILRSPSSDRRGLMVHASEMGSGVPGEASYNNYYYSLDPFVGLPADRVVTVDEVFGDTGWLTSELYKQFLKPADIRYIMGADLRTESGVECRFRVCRSHASKHFSARDKAFCALLLPHLRRAVELHSRLDIVESERTLYASAIDRMLVGTVTLDESGAIMRTNSVADEILAQGNGLRIVHGNVEATDAQENRNLQRLVRHALMGHFGTAAPIVEAMPITRGCDKPKLGVLVRTIPLSDWSEDNKRRPATVLFLRDPDRKSQGSQEIVRKLFDLTPAETSLALLLTNGLTLEEAADELGISKNTARAHLRAIFSKTGVTRQATLVRILLGSVVPLG
;
A
#
# COMPACT_ATOMS: atom_id res chain seq x y z
N MET A 1 33.99 -23.03 -15.47
CA MET A 1 33.69 -23.78 -16.71
C MET A 1 32.81 -22.91 -17.58
N GLU A 2 33.43 -22.07 -18.39
CA GLU A 2 32.75 -21.37 -19.49
C GLU A 2 32.67 -22.33 -20.68
N THR A 3 31.49 -22.81 -21.06
CA THR A 3 31.22 -23.19 -22.46
C THR A 3 29.72 -23.34 -22.75
N LYS A 4 29.27 -22.63 -23.80
CA LYS A 4 28.15 -22.91 -24.72
C LYS A 4 26.72 -23.05 -24.14
N TRP A 5 26.04 -21.91 -24.03
CA TRP A 5 24.58 -21.85 -24.16
C TRP A 5 24.19 -20.65 -25.04
N ALA A 6 24.19 -20.86 -26.36
CA ALA A 6 23.48 -19.97 -27.28
C ALA A 6 22.00 -20.41 -27.36
N PRO A 7 21.02 -19.50 -27.40
CA PRO A 7 19.62 -19.87 -27.49
C PRO A 7 19.24 -20.21 -28.94
N GLU A 8 18.63 -21.38 -29.15
CA GLU A 8 17.93 -21.69 -30.40
C GLU A 8 16.51 -21.11 -30.34
N GLU A 9 16.37 -19.82 -30.66
CA GLU A 9 15.07 -19.12 -30.72
C GLU A 9 14.08 -19.74 -31.74
N GLY A 10 14.57 -20.58 -32.67
CA GLY A 10 13.77 -21.21 -33.73
C GLY A 10 13.04 -22.50 -33.35
N GLN A 11 13.46 -23.23 -32.31
CA GLN A 11 12.85 -24.52 -31.94
C GLN A 11 11.54 -24.38 -31.14
N ALA A 12 11.41 -23.30 -30.36
CA ALA A 12 10.25 -23.10 -29.49
C ALA A 12 8.92 -22.94 -30.25
N MET A 13 8.95 -22.47 -31.50
CA MET A 13 7.73 -22.19 -32.27
C MET A 13 7.09 -23.41 -32.93
N SER A 14 7.85 -24.44 -33.32
CA SER A 14 7.26 -25.62 -33.99
C SER A 14 6.63 -26.62 -33.01
N GLU A 15 6.96 -26.53 -31.71
CA GLU A 15 6.46 -27.41 -30.65
C GLU A 15 5.14 -26.92 -29.99
N LEU A 16 4.66 -25.74 -30.38
CA LEU A 16 3.48 -25.07 -29.81
C LEU A 16 2.15 -25.37 -30.52
N ALA A 17 2.13 -26.32 -31.46
CA ALA A 17 1.03 -26.57 -32.41
C ALA A 17 -0.37 -26.83 -31.80
N GLU A 18 -0.50 -26.94 -30.48
CA GLU A 18 -1.77 -27.15 -29.77
C GLU A 18 -2.14 -26.06 -28.75
N VAL A 19 -1.32 -25.03 -28.50
CA VAL A 19 -1.76 -23.89 -27.68
C VAL A 19 -2.51 -22.93 -28.59
N SER A 20 -3.83 -22.90 -28.45
CA SER A 20 -4.64 -21.97 -29.26
C SER A 20 -4.26 -20.53 -28.95
N VAL A 21 -4.22 -19.68 -29.98
CA VAL A 21 -4.00 -18.23 -29.82
C VAL A 21 -5.02 -17.63 -28.84
N ALA A 22 -6.25 -18.15 -28.82
CA ALA A 22 -7.28 -17.76 -27.88
C ALA A 22 -6.89 -18.04 -26.42
N GLN A 23 -6.39 -19.24 -26.12
CA GLN A 23 -5.96 -19.62 -24.77
C GLN A 23 -4.76 -18.78 -24.31
N PHE A 24 -3.78 -18.53 -25.18
CA PHE A 24 -2.64 -17.66 -24.86
C PHE A 24 -3.07 -16.21 -24.60
N SER A 25 -4.00 -15.69 -25.42
CA SER A 25 -4.56 -14.35 -25.25
C SER A 25 -5.32 -14.23 -23.91
N GLU A 26 -6.11 -15.24 -23.55
CA GLU A 26 -6.82 -15.25 -22.27
C GLU A 26 -5.87 -15.28 -21.08
N LEU A 27 -4.85 -16.16 -21.10
CA LEU A 27 -3.82 -16.23 -20.06
C LEU A 27 -3.08 -14.91 -19.90
N THR A 28 -2.70 -14.30 -21.02
CA THR A 28 -2.02 -12.99 -21.02
C THR A 28 -2.90 -11.92 -20.39
N ALA A 29 -4.19 -11.86 -20.75
CA ALA A 29 -5.14 -10.94 -20.15
C ALA A 29 -5.28 -11.18 -18.63
N ARG A 30 -5.35 -12.45 -18.20
CA ARG A 30 -5.41 -12.83 -16.77
C ARG A 30 -4.15 -12.45 -16.01
N ILE A 31 -2.97 -12.54 -16.63
CA ILE A 31 -1.71 -12.11 -16.01
C ILE A 31 -1.74 -10.61 -15.70
N TYR A 32 -2.21 -9.78 -16.64
CA TYR A 32 -2.30 -8.33 -16.40
C TYR A 32 -3.45 -7.96 -15.45
N GLN A 33 -4.60 -8.65 -15.53
CA GLN A 33 -5.70 -8.50 -14.59
C GLN A 33 -5.28 -8.90 -13.17
N GLY A 34 -4.38 -9.88 -13.04
CA GLY A 34 -3.95 -10.45 -11.77
C GLY A 34 -3.39 -9.43 -10.78
N ALA A 35 -2.76 -8.35 -11.25
CA ALA A 35 -2.26 -7.29 -10.39
C ALA A 35 -3.38 -6.47 -9.70
N LEU A 36 -4.62 -6.58 -10.18
CA LEU A 36 -5.82 -5.89 -9.67
C LEU A 36 -6.71 -6.80 -8.82
N GLU A 37 -6.37 -8.08 -8.67
CA GLU A 37 -7.11 -9.04 -7.85
C GLU A 37 -6.83 -8.81 -6.35
N SER A 38 -7.78 -9.19 -5.48
CA SER A 38 -7.58 -9.11 -4.02
C SER A 38 -6.42 -9.99 -3.54
N THR A 39 -6.26 -11.16 -4.16
CA THR A 39 -5.06 -11.98 -4.07
C THR A 39 -4.38 -11.93 -5.44
N PRO A 40 -3.22 -11.27 -5.57
CA PRO A 40 -2.61 -11.03 -6.88
C PRO A 40 -2.34 -12.32 -7.67
N TRP A 41 -2.73 -12.35 -8.94
CA TRP A 41 -2.52 -13.46 -9.89
C TRP A 41 -3.14 -14.81 -9.54
N ALA A 42 -4.06 -14.88 -8.57
CA ALA A 42 -4.73 -16.14 -8.22
C ALA A 42 -5.47 -16.74 -9.43
N GLY A 43 -6.20 -15.93 -10.18
CA GLY A 43 -6.92 -16.39 -11.38
C GLY A 43 -5.98 -16.86 -12.51
N ALA A 44 -4.87 -16.16 -12.72
CA ALA A 44 -3.87 -16.53 -13.72
C ALA A 44 -3.17 -17.85 -13.37
N LEU A 45 -2.80 -18.04 -12.10
CA LEU A 45 -2.15 -19.27 -11.63
C LEU A 45 -3.07 -20.49 -11.74
N GLU A 46 -4.36 -20.34 -11.46
CA GLU A 46 -5.32 -21.44 -11.61
C GLU A 46 -5.50 -21.86 -13.08
N LEU A 47 -5.53 -20.89 -14.00
CA LEU A 47 -5.61 -21.18 -15.44
C LEU A 47 -4.32 -21.85 -15.96
N ILE A 48 -3.15 -21.44 -15.45
CA ILE A 48 -1.87 -22.10 -15.73
C ILE A 48 -1.87 -23.53 -15.18
N ARG A 49 -2.31 -23.71 -13.94
CA ARG A 49 -2.36 -25.02 -13.26
C ARG A 49 -3.19 -26.02 -14.05
N THR A 50 -4.42 -25.63 -14.42
CA THR A 50 -5.34 -26.47 -15.19
C THR A 50 -4.82 -26.74 -16.60
N SER A 51 -4.27 -25.73 -17.29
CA SER A 51 -3.70 -25.88 -18.64
C SER A 51 -2.52 -26.86 -18.70
N LEU A 52 -1.74 -26.95 -17.62
CA LEU A 52 -0.59 -27.85 -17.53
C LEU A 52 -0.89 -29.17 -16.81
N GLY A 53 -2.15 -29.43 -16.41
CA GLY A 53 -2.48 -30.60 -15.60
C GLY A 53 -1.63 -30.70 -14.33
N ALA A 54 -1.37 -29.56 -13.69
CA ALA A 54 -0.50 -29.44 -12.53
C ALA A 54 -1.28 -29.59 -11.22
N SER A 55 -0.61 -30.11 -10.20
CA SER A 55 -1.12 -30.17 -8.83
C SER A 55 -1.06 -28.78 -8.18
N TYR A 56 0.02 -28.04 -8.44
CA TYR A 56 0.22 -26.68 -7.95
C TYR A 56 0.79 -25.76 -9.03
N ALA A 57 0.34 -24.51 -9.04
CA ALA A 57 1.04 -23.39 -9.67
C ALA A 57 1.29 -22.33 -8.60
N THR A 58 2.50 -21.79 -8.55
CA THR A 58 2.93 -20.91 -7.46
C THR A 58 3.75 -19.75 -8.00
N LEU A 59 3.44 -18.56 -7.51
CA LEU A 59 4.24 -17.35 -7.71
C LEU A 59 4.77 -16.88 -6.35
N ILE A 60 6.08 -16.90 -6.19
CA ILE A 60 6.78 -16.43 -4.99
C ILE A 60 7.23 -15.01 -5.30
N LEU A 61 6.53 -14.01 -4.76
CA LEU A 61 6.82 -12.59 -4.97
C LEU A 61 7.89 -12.06 -4.02
N ARG A 62 8.03 -12.69 -2.86
CA ARG A 62 9.06 -12.38 -1.89
C ARG A 62 9.48 -13.67 -1.20
N SER A 63 10.76 -14.01 -1.26
CA SER A 63 11.29 -15.10 -0.46
C SER A 63 11.21 -14.75 1.03
N PRO A 64 10.82 -15.71 1.90
CA PRO A 64 10.91 -15.52 3.34
C PRO A 64 12.37 -15.26 3.75
N SER A 65 12.54 -14.43 4.78
CA SER A 65 13.82 -14.16 5.44
C SER A 65 13.63 -14.25 6.95
N SER A 66 14.71 -14.26 7.72
CA SER A 66 14.64 -14.35 9.19
C SER A 66 13.84 -13.19 9.83
N ASP A 67 13.74 -12.04 9.15
CA ASP A 67 13.06 -10.84 9.59
C ASP A 67 11.70 -10.60 8.92
N ARG A 68 11.34 -11.34 7.85
CA ARG A 68 10.13 -11.08 7.06
C ARG A 68 9.49 -12.37 6.54
N ARG A 69 8.16 -12.40 6.62
CA ARG A 69 7.36 -13.47 6.00
C ARG A 69 7.45 -13.41 4.48
N GLY A 70 7.64 -14.58 3.86
CA GLY A 70 7.54 -14.75 2.42
C GLY A 70 6.16 -14.37 1.92
N LEU A 71 6.08 -13.91 0.68
CA LEU A 71 4.83 -13.67 -0.02
C LEU A 71 4.74 -14.66 -1.17
N MET A 72 3.84 -15.62 -1.05
CA MET A 72 3.59 -16.65 -2.04
C MET A 72 2.11 -16.69 -2.37
N VAL A 73 1.80 -16.82 -3.65
CA VAL A 73 0.45 -17.05 -4.13
C VAL A 73 0.41 -18.43 -4.77
N HIS A 74 -0.55 -19.24 -4.35
CA HIS A 74 -0.70 -20.62 -4.78
C HIS A 74 -2.06 -20.84 -5.43
N ALA A 75 -2.08 -21.69 -6.45
CA ALA A 75 -3.26 -22.29 -7.02
C ALA A 75 -3.15 -23.82 -6.89
N SER A 76 -4.20 -24.46 -6.37
CA SER A 76 -4.31 -25.91 -6.20
C SER A 76 -5.78 -26.34 -6.20
N GLU A 77 -6.04 -27.65 -6.35
CA GLU A 77 -7.41 -28.20 -6.27
C GLU A 77 -8.06 -27.99 -4.90
N MET A 78 -7.25 -27.87 -3.83
CA MET A 78 -7.74 -27.59 -2.47
C MET A 78 -7.84 -26.07 -2.17
N GLY A 79 -7.68 -25.22 -3.19
CA GLY A 79 -7.70 -23.77 -3.05
C GLY A 79 -6.30 -23.16 -2.85
N SER A 80 -6.24 -21.99 -2.21
CA SER A 80 -5.02 -21.19 -2.05
C SER A 80 -4.07 -21.70 -0.96
N GLY A 81 -4.47 -22.68 -0.15
CA GLY A 81 -3.65 -23.24 0.92
C GLY A 81 -2.85 -24.44 0.46
N VAL A 82 -1.54 -24.45 0.74
CA VAL A 82 -0.71 -25.65 0.61
C VAL A 82 -0.59 -26.35 1.97
N PRO A 83 -0.86 -27.66 2.09
CA PRO A 83 -0.61 -28.39 3.31
C PRO A 83 0.86 -28.22 3.77
N GLY A 84 1.08 -27.66 4.97
CA GLY A 84 2.42 -27.45 5.52
C GLY A 84 3.13 -26.16 5.12
N GLU A 85 2.45 -25.19 4.47
CA GLU A 85 3.01 -23.90 4.05
C GLU A 85 3.76 -23.15 5.18
N ALA A 86 3.19 -23.17 6.40
CA ALA A 86 3.83 -22.57 7.58
C ALA A 86 5.19 -23.22 7.92
N SER A 87 5.32 -24.53 7.72
CA SER A 87 6.58 -25.26 7.95
C SER A 87 7.61 -24.98 6.85
N TYR A 88 7.17 -24.82 5.60
CA TYR A 88 8.04 -24.42 4.49
C TYR A 88 8.61 -23.01 4.69
N ASN A 89 7.74 -22.05 5.00
CA ASN A 89 8.12 -20.65 5.22
C ASN A 89 9.07 -20.45 6.41
N ASN A 90 9.01 -21.30 7.44
CA ASN A 90 9.81 -21.13 8.66
C ASN A 90 11.14 -21.90 8.63
N TYR A 91 11.25 -23.02 7.91
CA TYR A 91 12.40 -23.92 8.03
C TYR A 91 12.98 -24.34 6.67
N TYR A 92 12.14 -24.83 5.76
CA TYR A 92 12.62 -25.46 4.53
C TYR A 92 12.96 -24.50 3.39
N TYR A 93 12.55 -23.23 3.44
CA TYR A 93 12.93 -22.26 2.40
C TYR A 93 14.45 -22.09 2.27
N SER A 94 15.18 -22.18 3.39
CA SER A 94 16.64 -22.09 3.43
C SER A 94 17.33 -23.30 2.77
N LEU A 95 16.57 -24.37 2.57
CA LEU A 95 16.96 -25.63 1.94
C LEU A 95 16.36 -25.78 0.53
N ASP A 96 15.70 -24.75 -0.01
CA ASP A 96 15.17 -24.74 -1.37
C ASP A 96 16.34 -24.88 -2.36
N PRO A 97 16.46 -26.00 -3.10
CA PRO A 97 17.56 -26.21 -4.03
C PRO A 97 17.47 -25.24 -5.22
N PHE A 98 16.35 -24.57 -5.44
CA PHE A 98 16.15 -23.64 -6.55
C PHE A 98 16.56 -22.20 -6.26
N VAL A 99 17.68 -21.98 -5.55
CA VAL A 99 18.28 -20.65 -5.41
C VAL A 99 19.32 -20.45 -6.50
N GLY A 100 19.11 -19.45 -7.37
CA GLY A 100 20.07 -19.07 -8.40
C GLY A 100 19.92 -19.81 -9.73
N LEU A 101 18.68 -20.14 -10.13
CA LEU A 101 18.42 -20.65 -11.48
C LEU A 101 18.80 -19.59 -12.52
N PRO A 102 19.15 -19.98 -13.77
CA PRO A 102 19.34 -19.03 -14.84
C PRO A 102 18.08 -18.19 -14.99
N ALA A 103 18.22 -16.87 -14.85
CA ALA A 103 17.10 -15.95 -14.98
C ALA A 103 16.41 -16.16 -16.34
N ASP A 104 15.08 -16.10 -16.33
CA ASP A 104 14.24 -16.10 -17.53
C ASP A 104 14.31 -17.39 -18.37
N ARG A 105 14.84 -18.47 -17.80
CA ARG A 105 14.83 -19.80 -18.42
C ARG A 105 13.96 -20.75 -17.63
N VAL A 106 13.06 -21.44 -18.33
CA VAL A 106 12.28 -22.52 -17.75
C VAL A 106 13.14 -23.78 -17.67
N VAL A 107 13.27 -24.34 -16.47
CA VAL A 107 14.01 -25.57 -16.20
C VAL A 107 13.19 -26.51 -15.32
N THR A 108 13.47 -27.81 -15.40
CA THR A 108 12.94 -28.77 -14.41
C THR A 108 13.96 -29.09 -13.33
N VAL A 109 13.48 -29.48 -12.15
CA VAL A 109 14.34 -29.93 -11.04
C VAL A 109 15.29 -31.05 -11.45
N ASP A 110 14.78 -31.97 -12.28
CA ASP A 110 15.51 -33.13 -12.76
C ASP A 110 16.65 -32.73 -13.72
N GLU A 111 16.52 -31.64 -14.48
CA GLU A 111 17.60 -31.10 -15.33
C GLU A 111 18.71 -30.44 -14.51
N VAL A 112 18.36 -29.81 -13.39
CA VAL A 112 19.31 -29.05 -12.57
C VAL A 112 20.05 -29.97 -11.60
N PHE A 113 19.37 -30.96 -11.02
CA PHE A 113 19.91 -31.81 -9.95
C PHE A 113 20.08 -33.29 -10.33
N GLY A 114 19.68 -33.67 -11.55
CA GLY A 114 19.63 -35.07 -12.00
C GLY A 114 18.46 -35.86 -11.40
N ASP A 115 18.02 -36.91 -12.10
CA ASP A 115 16.78 -37.66 -11.81
C ASP A 115 16.68 -38.30 -10.41
N THR A 116 17.81 -38.53 -9.73
CA THR A 116 17.87 -39.30 -8.48
C THR A 116 18.50 -38.57 -7.31
N GLY A 117 19.33 -37.54 -7.56
CA GLY A 117 20.12 -36.88 -6.52
C GLY A 117 19.24 -36.15 -5.49
N TRP A 118 18.33 -35.30 -5.98
CA TRP A 118 17.52 -34.45 -5.10
C TRP A 118 16.37 -35.20 -4.39
N LEU A 119 15.95 -36.36 -4.90
CA LEU A 119 14.96 -37.22 -4.23
C LEU A 119 15.47 -37.81 -2.91
N THR A 120 16.78 -37.77 -2.67
CA THR A 120 17.37 -38.19 -1.40
C THR A 120 17.42 -37.06 -0.36
N SER A 121 17.15 -35.81 -0.78
CA SER A 121 17.22 -34.61 0.05
C SER A 121 16.18 -34.62 1.18
N GLU A 122 16.51 -33.92 2.25
CA GLU A 122 15.62 -33.72 3.39
C GLU A 122 14.36 -32.95 3.00
N LEU A 123 14.51 -31.89 2.18
CA LEU A 123 13.40 -31.12 1.63
C LEU A 123 12.39 -32.02 0.91
N TYR A 124 12.87 -32.91 0.03
CA TYR A 124 11.97 -33.79 -0.70
C TYR A 124 11.28 -34.78 0.24
N LYS A 125 12.02 -35.46 1.11
CA LYS A 125 11.47 -36.51 1.98
C LYS A 125 10.48 -35.98 3.02
N GLN A 126 10.78 -34.82 3.60
CA GLN A 126 10.01 -34.28 4.73
C GLN A 126 8.92 -33.30 4.31
N PHE A 127 9.03 -32.67 3.13
CA PHE A 127 8.06 -31.65 2.69
C PHE A 127 7.39 -31.99 1.35
N LEU A 128 8.16 -32.19 0.27
CA LEU A 128 7.57 -32.32 -1.08
C LEU A 128 6.85 -33.67 -1.27
N LYS A 129 7.42 -34.77 -0.79
CA LYS A 129 6.83 -36.11 -0.92
C LYS A 129 5.50 -36.24 -0.16
N PRO A 130 5.36 -35.80 1.11
CA PRO A 130 4.07 -35.78 1.80
C PRO A 130 3.01 -34.92 1.10
N ALA A 131 3.42 -33.85 0.42
CA ALA A 131 2.53 -32.98 -0.37
C ALA A 131 2.23 -33.53 -1.79
N ASP A 132 2.66 -34.76 -2.11
CA ASP A 132 2.56 -35.38 -3.43
C ASP A 132 3.13 -34.49 -4.56
N ILE A 133 4.31 -33.90 -4.33
CA ILE A 133 5.03 -33.10 -5.33
C ILE A 133 6.26 -33.90 -5.80
N ARG A 134 6.26 -34.31 -7.08
CA ARG A 134 7.39 -35.05 -7.69
C ARG A 134 8.10 -34.28 -8.78
N TYR A 135 7.35 -33.72 -9.73
CA TYR A 135 7.95 -33.00 -10.84
C TYR A 135 7.76 -31.52 -10.60
N ILE A 136 8.85 -30.76 -10.67
CA ILE A 136 8.83 -29.32 -10.49
C ILE A 136 9.47 -28.69 -11.73
N MET A 137 8.75 -27.77 -12.34
CA MET A 137 9.22 -26.88 -13.40
C MET A 137 9.13 -25.45 -12.89
N GLY A 138 10.08 -24.61 -13.26
CA GLY A 138 10.04 -23.23 -12.83
C GLY A 138 11.03 -22.34 -13.54
N ALA A 139 10.90 -21.05 -13.26
CA ALA A 139 11.82 -20.02 -13.68
C ALA A 139 11.97 -18.97 -12.58
N ASP A 140 13.15 -18.39 -12.50
CA ASP A 140 13.40 -17.21 -11.68
C ASP A 140 13.29 -15.99 -12.59
N LEU A 141 12.53 -15.01 -12.11
CA LEU A 141 12.25 -13.75 -12.78
C LEU A 141 12.92 -12.66 -11.98
N ARG A 142 13.63 -11.77 -12.67
CA ARG A 142 14.15 -10.54 -12.08
C ARG A 142 13.64 -9.36 -12.87
N THR A 143 13.00 -8.43 -12.19
CA THR A 143 12.54 -7.18 -12.81
C THR A 143 13.67 -6.16 -12.86
N GLU A 144 13.48 -5.10 -13.66
CA GLU A 144 14.43 -3.98 -13.75
C GLU A 144 14.57 -3.24 -12.41
N SER A 145 13.48 -3.15 -11.64
CA SER A 145 13.48 -2.59 -10.28
C SER A 145 14.19 -3.47 -9.24
N GLY A 146 14.65 -4.67 -9.62
CA GLY A 146 15.37 -5.59 -8.74
C GLY A 146 14.46 -6.52 -7.93
N VAL A 147 13.16 -6.60 -8.24
CA VAL A 147 12.26 -7.59 -7.63
C VAL A 147 12.60 -8.97 -8.17
N GLU A 148 12.92 -9.88 -7.26
CA GLU A 148 13.13 -11.30 -7.55
C GLU A 148 11.86 -12.08 -7.27
N CYS A 149 11.33 -12.72 -8.31
CA CYS A 149 10.13 -13.53 -8.24
C CYS A 149 10.42 -14.93 -8.76
N ARG A 150 9.83 -15.96 -8.14
CA ARG A 150 10.00 -17.35 -8.58
C ARG A 150 8.66 -17.92 -9.00
N PHE A 151 8.61 -18.40 -10.24
CA PHE A 151 7.45 -19.11 -10.76
C PHE A 151 7.72 -20.61 -10.70
N ARG A 152 6.78 -21.38 -10.13
CA ARG A 152 6.89 -22.83 -9.94
C ARG A 152 5.59 -23.51 -10.34
N VAL A 153 5.71 -24.63 -11.04
CA VAL A 153 4.60 -25.53 -11.42
C VAL A 153 4.99 -26.93 -10.99
N CYS A 154 4.10 -27.59 -10.25
CA CYS A 154 4.35 -28.89 -9.66
C CYS A 154 3.34 -29.93 -10.14
N ARG A 155 3.81 -31.14 -10.44
CA ARG A 155 2.96 -32.31 -10.74
C ARG A 155 3.23 -33.45 -9.74
N SER A 156 2.21 -34.28 -9.55
CA SER A 156 2.22 -35.43 -8.63
C SER A 156 3.09 -36.60 -9.08
N HIS A 157 3.30 -37.55 -8.18
CA HIS A 157 4.08 -38.77 -8.48
C HIS A 157 3.44 -39.64 -9.57
N ALA A 158 2.11 -39.63 -9.68
CA ALA A 158 1.37 -40.37 -10.71
C ALA A 158 1.41 -39.69 -12.09
N SER A 159 1.87 -38.44 -12.16
CA SER A 159 1.87 -37.65 -13.40
C SER A 159 3.07 -37.97 -14.29
N LYS A 160 3.05 -37.46 -15.53
CA LYS A 160 4.20 -37.51 -16.44
C LYS A 160 5.15 -36.32 -16.22
N HIS A 161 6.42 -36.51 -16.60
CA HIS A 161 7.40 -35.43 -16.69
C HIS A 161 6.88 -34.25 -17.53
N PHE A 162 7.39 -33.05 -17.24
CA PHE A 162 7.14 -31.88 -18.08
C PHE A 162 7.81 -32.07 -19.44
N SER A 163 7.02 -31.92 -20.50
CA SER A 163 7.45 -32.02 -21.88
C SER A 163 8.18 -30.76 -22.35
N ALA A 164 8.86 -30.83 -23.50
CA ALA A 164 9.43 -29.64 -24.14
C ALA A 164 8.35 -28.59 -24.46
N ARG A 165 7.15 -29.03 -24.85
CA ARG A 165 5.97 -28.17 -25.00
C ARG A 165 5.58 -27.45 -23.72
N ASP A 166 5.53 -28.16 -22.58
CA ASP A 166 5.19 -27.54 -21.29
C ASP A 166 6.17 -26.38 -20.97
N LYS A 167 7.47 -26.60 -21.25
CA LYS A 167 8.51 -25.58 -21.08
C LYS A 167 8.35 -24.41 -22.04
N ALA A 168 8.13 -24.68 -23.32
CA ALA A 168 7.91 -23.65 -24.34
C ALA A 168 6.69 -22.78 -23.99
N PHE A 169 5.60 -23.41 -23.54
CA PHE A 169 4.40 -22.70 -23.09
C PHE A 169 4.69 -21.77 -21.91
N CYS A 170 5.37 -22.24 -20.85
CA CYS A 170 5.74 -21.38 -19.73
C CYS A 170 6.72 -20.27 -20.15
N ALA A 171 7.67 -20.57 -21.05
CA ALA A 171 8.64 -19.60 -21.55
C ALA A 171 7.96 -18.41 -22.25
N LEU A 172 6.86 -18.65 -22.99
CA LEU A 172 6.06 -17.58 -23.58
C LEU A 172 5.38 -16.68 -22.55
N LEU A 173 5.03 -17.20 -21.38
CA LEU A 173 4.36 -16.45 -20.31
C LEU A 173 5.35 -15.62 -19.47
N LEU A 174 6.61 -16.02 -19.37
CA LEU A 174 7.61 -15.35 -18.51
C LEU A 174 7.73 -13.84 -18.78
N PRO A 175 7.82 -13.35 -20.03
CA PRO A 175 7.90 -11.91 -20.30
C PRO A 175 6.65 -11.13 -19.87
N HIS A 176 5.49 -11.78 -19.84
CA HIS A 176 4.23 -11.17 -19.39
C HIS A 176 4.16 -11.15 -17.87
N LEU A 177 4.54 -12.24 -17.20
CA LEU A 177 4.65 -12.30 -15.74
C LEU A 177 5.64 -11.25 -15.22
N ARG A 178 6.83 -11.15 -15.83
CA ARG A 178 7.84 -10.14 -15.45
C ARG A 178 7.29 -8.72 -15.53
N ARG A 179 6.63 -8.38 -16.64
CA ARG A 179 6.01 -7.06 -16.84
C ARG A 179 4.88 -6.79 -15.84
N ALA A 180 4.02 -7.78 -15.59
CA ALA A 180 2.93 -7.62 -14.61
C ALA A 180 3.48 -7.42 -13.19
N VAL A 181 4.51 -8.17 -12.79
CA VAL A 181 5.16 -8.01 -11.49
C VAL A 181 5.82 -6.63 -11.35
N GLU A 182 6.51 -6.15 -12.38
CA GLU A 182 7.08 -4.81 -12.40
C GLU A 182 6.01 -3.71 -12.26
N LEU A 183 4.90 -3.82 -12.99
CA LEU A 183 3.78 -2.88 -12.89
C LEU A 183 3.15 -2.89 -11.49
N HIS A 184 2.92 -4.07 -10.93
CA HIS A 184 2.38 -4.23 -9.59
C HIS A 184 3.31 -3.62 -8.53
N SER A 185 4.62 -3.85 -8.63
CA SER A 185 5.60 -3.25 -7.72
C SER A 185 5.60 -1.72 -7.77
N ARG A 186 5.49 -1.13 -8.97
CA ARG A 186 5.38 0.33 -9.12
C ARG A 186 4.08 0.87 -8.50
N LEU A 187 2.97 0.16 -8.67
CA LEU A 187 1.69 0.52 -8.06
C LEU A 187 1.76 0.45 -6.53
N ASP A 188 2.34 -0.62 -5.98
CA ASP A 188 2.50 -0.81 -4.52
C ASP A 188 3.34 0.31 -3.88
N ILE A 189 4.42 0.75 -4.55
CA ILE A 189 5.23 1.90 -4.11
C ILE A 189 4.37 3.17 -4.05
N VAL A 190 3.62 3.46 -5.12
CA VAL A 190 2.75 4.66 -5.19
C VAL A 190 1.64 4.59 -4.13
N GLU A 191 1.03 3.43 -3.91
CA GLU A 191 0.00 3.23 -2.88
C GLU A 191 0.56 3.36 -1.46
N SER A 192 1.78 2.84 -1.22
CA SER A 192 2.49 2.97 0.05
C SER A 192 2.82 4.42 0.37
N GLU A 193 3.40 5.16 -0.59
CA GLU A 193 3.67 6.60 -0.44
C GLU A 193 2.38 7.39 -0.19
N ARG A 194 1.32 7.11 -0.95
CA ARG A 194 0.01 7.75 -0.76
C ARG A 194 -0.55 7.49 0.63
N THR A 195 -0.44 6.26 1.14
CA THR A 195 -0.91 5.90 2.48
C THR A 195 -0.10 6.60 3.57
N LEU A 196 1.22 6.72 3.38
CA LEU A 196 2.10 7.47 4.27
C LEU A 196 1.70 8.96 4.32
N TYR A 197 1.48 9.60 3.16
CA TYR A 197 1.07 11.00 3.10
C TYR A 197 -0.32 11.24 3.71
N ALA A 198 -1.29 10.36 3.43
CA ALA A 198 -2.61 10.43 4.07
C ALA A 198 -2.50 10.33 5.60
N SER A 199 -1.71 9.36 6.09
CA SER A 199 -1.47 9.18 7.53
C SER A 199 -0.79 10.39 8.16
N ALA A 200 0.12 11.06 7.45
CA ALA A 200 0.75 12.29 7.92
C ALA A 200 -0.26 13.44 8.06
N ILE A 201 -1.17 13.59 7.10
CA ILE A 201 -2.25 14.60 7.14
C ILE A 201 -3.23 14.32 8.29
N ASP A 202 -3.55 13.05 8.56
CA ASP A 202 -4.42 12.63 9.66
C ASP A 202 -3.86 13.11 11.01
N ARG A 203 -2.55 12.92 11.22
CA ARG A 203 -1.86 13.34 12.45
C ARG A 203 -1.79 14.86 12.61
N MET A 204 -1.77 15.58 11.49
CA MET A 204 -1.95 17.03 11.50
C MET A 204 -3.38 17.46 11.86
N LEU A 205 -4.35 16.56 12.05
CA LEU A 205 -5.77 16.84 12.30
C LEU A 205 -6.45 17.61 11.17
N VAL A 206 -6.13 17.28 9.93
CA VAL A 206 -6.78 17.85 8.76
C VAL A 206 -7.59 16.76 8.07
N GLY A 207 -8.89 16.98 7.90
CA GLY A 207 -9.74 16.10 7.11
C GLY A 207 -9.51 16.37 5.63
N THR A 208 -9.42 15.33 4.80
CA THR A 208 -9.35 15.44 3.35
C THR A 208 -10.52 14.70 2.72
N VAL A 209 -11.27 15.38 1.87
CA VAL A 209 -12.30 14.76 1.03
C VAL A 209 -11.90 14.98 -0.43
N THR A 210 -11.65 13.89 -1.15
CA THR A 210 -11.35 13.93 -2.59
C THR A 210 -12.63 13.72 -3.37
N LEU A 211 -12.91 14.63 -4.29
CA LEU A 211 -14.09 14.63 -5.16
C LEU A 211 -13.69 14.31 -6.60
N ASP A 212 -14.58 13.62 -7.32
CA ASP A 212 -14.47 13.43 -8.77
C ASP A 212 -14.93 14.67 -9.55
N GLU A 213 -14.91 14.57 -10.88
CA GLU A 213 -15.32 15.64 -11.80
C GLU A 213 -16.80 16.03 -11.69
N SER A 214 -17.64 15.13 -11.17
CA SER A 214 -19.05 15.40 -10.89
C SER A 214 -19.28 16.05 -9.53
N GLY A 215 -18.23 16.15 -8.71
CA GLY A 215 -18.29 16.62 -7.33
C GLY A 215 -18.64 15.52 -6.32
N ALA A 216 -18.70 14.25 -6.75
CA ALA A 216 -18.99 13.13 -5.88
C ALA A 216 -17.76 12.68 -5.11
N ILE A 217 -17.96 12.25 -3.86
CA ILE A 217 -16.89 11.79 -2.98
C ILE A 217 -16.29 10.51 -3.56
N MET A 218 -15.00 10.58 -3.89
CA MET A 218 -14.20 9.42 -4.25
C MET A 218 -13.58 8.77 -3.03
N ARG A 219 -12.99 9.59 -2.14
CA ARG A 219 -12.24 9.13 -0.98
C ARG A 219 -12.24 10.15 0.14
N THR A 220 -12.11 9.65 1.35
CA THR A 220 -11.95 10.40 2.59
C THR A 220 -10.77 9.83 3.38
N ASN A 221 -10.20 10.64 4.26
CA ASN A 221 -9.31 10.14 5.32
C ASN A 221 -10.07 9.97 6.63
N SER A 222 -9.43 9.36 7.64
CA SER A 222 -10.06 9.08 8.94
C SER A 222 -10.63 10.33 9.60
N VAL A 223 -9.89 11.44 9.52
CA VAL A 223 -10.30 12.73 10.10
C VAL A 223 -11.53 13.31 9.41
N ALA A 224 -11.61 13.23 8.08
CA ALA A 224 -12.79 13.68 7.35
C ALA A 224 -14.01 12.80 7.66
N ASP A 225 -13.83 11.48 7.75
CA ASP A 225 -14.91 10.56 8.12
C ASP A 225 -15.50 10.90 9.48
N GLU A 226 -14.65 11.15 10.49
CA GLU A 226 -15.10 11.59 11.81
C GLU A 226 -15.84 12.93 11.79
N ILE A 227 -15.33 13.93 11.06
CA ILE A 227 -15.96 15.26 10.94
C ILE A 227 -17.33 15.14 10.26
N LEU A 228 -17.42 14.38 9.18
CA LEU A 228 -18.65 14.19 8.41
C LEU A 228 -19.68 13.34 9.17
N ALA A 229 -19.22 12.33 9.92
CA ALA A 229 -20.09 11.48 10.74
C ALA A 229 -20.76 12.24 11.90
N GLN A 230 -20.13 13.28 12.43
CA GLN A 230 -20.75 14.15 13.44
C GLN A 230 -21.97 14.91 12.91
N GLY A 231 -22.07 15.10 11.58
CA GLY A 231 -23.19 15.83 10.95
C GLY A 231 -23.30 17.30 11.36
N ASN A 232 -22.24 17.87 11.94
CA ASN A 232 -22.26 19.19 12.54
C ASN A 232 -21.62 20.22 11.59
N GLY A 233 -22.46 20.84 10.76
CA GLY A 233 -22.08 21.85 9.76
C GLY A 233 -21.87 21.28 8.36
N LEU A 234 -21.33 20.06 8.24
CA LEU A 234 -21.23 19.31 6.99
C LEU A 234 -21.93 17.95 7.09
N ARG A 235 -22.47 17.47 5.97
CA ARG A 235 -23.11 16.16 5.84
C ARG A 235 -22.89 15.57 4.45
N ILE A 236 -23.07 14.25 4.34
CA ILE A 236 -23.03 13.54 3.06
C ILE A 236 -24.46 13.32 2.56
N VAL A 237 -24.74 13.76 1.32
CA VAL A 237 -26.06 13.63 0.68
C VAL A 237 -25.87 13.12 -0.74
N HIS A 238 -26.42 11.94 -1.04
CA HIS A 238 -26.25 11.27 -2.35
C HIS A 238 -24.78 11.15 -2.82
N GLY A 239 -23.85 10.98 -1.89
CA GLY A 239 -22.42 10.88 -2.19
C GLY A 239 -21.70 12.22 -2.36
N ASN A 240 -22.36 13.36 -2.13
CA ASN A 240 -21.76 14.70 -2.18
C ASN A 240 -21.62 15.31 -0.78
N VAL A 241 -20.63 16.19 -0.59
CA VAL A 241 -20.50 16.99 0.62
C VAL A 241 -21.41 18.21 0.51
N GLU A 242 -22.31 18.37 1.48
CA GLU A 242 -23.18 19.53 1.61
C GLU A 242 -23.00 20.19 2.98
N ALA A 243 -23.12 21.52 3.02
CA ALA A 243 -23.26 22.23 4.28
C ALA A 243 -24.69 22.12 4.80
N THR A 244 -24.85 22.13 6.13
CA THR A 244 -26.18 22.05 6.78
C THR A 244 -26.97 23.35 6.59
N ASP A 245 -26.31 24.51 6.61
CA ASP A 245 -26.94 25.79 6.28
C ASP A 245 -27.09 25.97 4.76
N ALA A 246 -28.25 26.46 4.31
CA ALA A 246 -28.56 26.56 2.89
C ALA A 246 -27.73 27.62 2.14
N GLN A 247 -27.38 28.73 2.80
CA GLN A 247 -26.57 29.79 2.18
C GLN A 247 -25.10 29.36 2.12
N GLU A 248 -24.59 28.76 3.19
CA GLU A 248 -23.25 28.16 3.20
C GLU A 248 -23.13 27.03 2.17
N ASN A 249 -24.16 26.20 2.02
CA ASN A 249 -24.17 25.14 1.01
C ASN A 249 -24.10 25.71 -0.40
N ARG A 250 -24.91 26.74 -0.72
CA ARG A 250 -24.83 27.42 -2.02
C ARG A 250 -23.43 27.96 -2.31
N ASN A 251 -22.75 28.50 -1.29
CA ASN A 251 -21.39 28.99 -1.43
C ASN A 251 -20.40 27.85 -1.64
N LEU A 252 -20.48 26.78 -0.85
CA LEU A 252 -19.63 25.59 -0.99
C LEU A 252 -19.76 24.97 -2.38
N GLN A 253 -20.99 24.76 -2.87
CA GLN A 253 -21.22 24.22 -4.21
C GLN A 253 -20.73 25.17 -5.32
N ARG A 254 -20.69 26.48 -5.08
CA ARG A 254 -20.07 27.43 -6.01
C ARG A 254 -18.55 27.27 -6.04
N LEU A 255 -17.90 27.18 -4.88
CA LEU A 255 -16.45 26.99 -4.77
C LEU A 255 -16.01 25.66 -5.42
N VAL A 256 -16.73 24.56 -5.13
CA VAL A 256 -16.45 23.26 -5.72
C VAL A 256 -16.60 23.31 -7.24
N ARG A 257 -17.69 23.87 -7.78
CA ARG A 257 -17.86 24.02 -9.24
C ARG A 257 -16.78 24.88 -9.88
N HIS A 258 -16.37 25.95 -9.23
CA HIS A 258 -15.32 26.83 -9.72
C HIS A 258 -13.97 26.11 -9.75
N ALA A 259 -13.63 25.36 -8.70
CA ALA A 259 -12.47 24.47 -8.69
C ALA A 259 -12.56 23.43 -9.82
N LEU A 260 -13.70 22.76 -9.98
CA LEU A 260 -13.91 21.77 -11.05
C LEU A 260 -13.67 22.34 -12.46
N MET A 261 -14.07 23.58 -12.73
CA MET A 261 -13.79 24.26 -14.01
C MET A 261 -12.31 24.60 -14.21
N GLY A 262 -11.56 24.83 -13.12
CA GLY A 262 -10.14 25.18 -13.15
C GLY A 262 -9.20 24.04 -13.57
N HIS A 263 -9.71 22.82 -13.75
CA HIS A 263 -8.91 21.68 -14.23
C HIS A 263 -8.63 21.70 -15.74
N PHE A 264 -9.42 22.46 -16.50
CA PHE A 264 -9.26 22.59 -17.94
C PHE A 264 -8.36 23.79 -18.27
N GLY A 265 -7.06 23.56 -18.34
CA GLY A 265 -6.08 24.51 -18.87
C GLY A 265 -4.87 24.76 -17.98
N THR A 266 -3.93 25.56 -18.49
CA THR A 266 -2.67 25.95 -17.82
C THR A 266 -2.86 27.01 -16.71
N ALA A 267 -4.08 27.14 -16.16
CA ALA A 267 -4.39 28.12 -15.14
C ALA A 267 -3.76 27.73 -13.80
N ALA A 268 -3.42 28.72 -12.99
CA ALA A 268 -2.91 28.48 -11.64
C ALA A 268 -3.97 27.71 -10.81
N PRO A 269 -3.55 26.76 -9.95
CA PRO A 269 -4.48 25.98 -9.14
C PRO A 269 -5.33 26.90 -8.27
N ILE A 270 -6.65 26.73 -8.33
CA ILE A 270 -7.61 27.50 -7.55
C ILE A 270 -7.54 27.02 -6.10
N VAL A 271 -7.40 27.98 -5.18
CA VAL A 271 -7.41 27.75 -3.73
C VAL A 271 -8.38 28.75 -3.11
N GLU A 272 -9.53 28.26 -2.66
CA GLU A 272 -10.57 29.09 -2.04
C GLU A 272 -10.92 28.54 -0.66
N ALA A 273 -11.18 29.42 0.31
CA ALA A 273 -11.52 29.02 1.67
C ALA A 273 -12.87 29.61 2.09
N MET A 274 -13.61 28.87 2.92
CA MET A 274 -14.80 29.38 3.58
C MET A 274 -14.95 28.79 4.99
N PRO A 275 -15.52 29.57 5.93
CA PRO A 275 -15.94 29.02 7.20
C PRO A 275 -17.31 28.35 7.06
N ILE A 276 -17.54 27.27 7.81
CA ILE A 276 -18.82 26.58 7.94
C ILE A 276 -19.30 26.69 9.38
N THR A 277 -20.55 27.12 9.54
CA THR A 277 -21.17 27.28 10.85
C THR A 277 -21.51 25.90 11.41
N ARG A 278 -21.23 25.72 12.70
CA ARG A 278 -21.56 24.53 13.48
C ARG A 278 -22.67 24.88 14.49
N GLY A 279 -23.24 23.87 15.15
CA GLY A 279 -24.22 24.06 16.22
C GLY A 279 -23.76 25.08 17.29
N CYS A 280 -24.70 25.54 18.12
CA CYS A 280 -24.49 26.65 19.04
C CYS A 280 -23.19 26.50 19.87
N ASP A 281 -22.48 27.62 20.00
CA ASP A 281 -21.26 27.80 20.81
C ASP A 281 -19.99 27.06 20.36
N LYS A 282 -19.95 26.51 19.13
CA LYS A 282 -18.71 25.98 18.54
C LYS A 282 -18.06 26.96 17.56
N PRO A 283 -16.71 27.09 17.53
CA PRO A 283 -16.02 27.85 16.50
C PRO A 283 -16.34 27.30 15.11
N LYS A 284 -16.19 28.11 14.06
CA LYS A 284 -16.53 27.68 12.70
C LYS A 284 -15.54 26.63 12.18
N LEU A 285 -16.03 25.66 11.43
CA LEU A 285 -15.20 24.68 10.73
C LEU A 285 -14.53 25.36 9.53
N GLY A 286 -13.22 25.27 9.41
CA GLY A 286 -12.50 25.78 8.25
C GLY A 286 -12.59 24.80 7.09
N VAL A 287 -13.01 25.26 5.91
CA VAL A 287 -13.02 24.48 4.67
C VAL A 287 -12.16 25.17 3.63
N LEU A 288 -11.21 24.44 3.05
CA LEU A 288 -10.38 24.89 1.94
C LEU A 288 -10.65 23.99 0.74
N VAL A 289 -11.01 24.58 -0.39
CA VAL A 289 -11.24 23.92 -1.66
C VAL A 289 -10.01 24.12 -2.54
N ARG A 290 -9.44 23.04 -3.05
CA ARG A 290 -8.28 23.08 -3.95
C ARG A 290 -8.45 22.17 -5.14
N THR A 291 -8.02 22.64 -6.30
CA THR A 291 -7.96 21.86 -7.56
C THR A 291 -6.77 20.90 -7.59
N ILE A 292 -6.99 19.70 -8.10
CA ILE A 292 -5.94 18.72 -8.43
C ILE A 292 -5.61 18.89 -9.92
N PRO A 293 -4.42 19.40 -10.29
CA PRO A 293 -4.08 19.59 -11.69
C PRO A 293 -4.08 18.25 -12.44
N LEU A 294 -4.63 18.27 -13.66
CA LEU A 294 -4.60 17.11 -14.56
C LEU A 294 -3.23 17.03 -15.24
N SER A 295 -2.78 15.80 -15.49
CA SER A 295 -1.65 15.57 -16.39
C SER A 295 -2.10 15.63 -17.85
N ASP A 296 -1.21 16.03 -18.77
CA ASP A 296 -1.51 16.12 -20.21
C ASP A 296 -1.94 14.78 -20.84
N TRP A 297 -1.65 13.67 -20.16
CA TRP A 297 -1.99 12.30 -20.57
C TRP A 297 -3.14 11.71 -19.75
N SER A 298 -3.92 12.54 -19.04
CA SER A 298 -5.08 12.08 -18.28
C SER A 298 -6.21 11.68 -19.22
N GLU A 299 -6.57 10.39 -19.22
CA GLU A 299 -7.74 9.88 -19.92
C GLU A 299 -9.05 10.49 -19.38
N ASP A 300 -10.08 10.51 -20.24
CA ASP A 300 -11.42 11.01 -19.95
C ASP A 300 -12.18 10.01 -19.05
N ASN A 301 -11.71 9.89 -17.81
CA ASN A 301 -12.25 8.97 -16.81
C ASN A 301 -13.17 9.72 -15.84
N LYS A 302 -14.47 9.41 -15.91
CA LYS A 302 -15.53 10.05 -15.09
C LYS A 302 -15.33 9.92 -13.57
N ARG A 303 -14.48 8.98 -13.11
CA ARG A 303 -14.10 8.81 -11.70
C ARG A 303 -12.61 9.13 -11.48
N ARG A 304 -12.13 10.25 -12.01
CA ARG A 304 -10.79 10.76 -11.68
C ARG A 304 -10.85 11.85 -10.60
N PRO A 305 -9.84 11.93 -9.72
CA PRO A 305 -9.84 12.93 -8.67
C PRO A 305 -9.64 14.31 -9.27
N ALA A 306 -10.56 15.22 -8.98
CA ALA A 306 -10.54 16.58 -9.50
C ALA A 306 -10.34 17.59 -8.36
N THR A 307 -11.14 17.53 -7.30
CA THR A 307 -11.07 18.55 -6.23
C THR A 307 -10.75 17.91 -4.88
N VAL A 308 -9.97 18.59 -4.04
CA VAL A 308 -9.79 18.22 -2.63
C VAL A 308 -10.38 19.30 -1.73
N LEU A 309 -11.17 18.88 -0.76
CA LEU A 309 -11.59 19.67 0.39
C LEU A 309 -10.67 19.35 1.57
N PHE A 310 -10.02 20.37 2.13
CA PHE A 310 -9.36 20.26 3.44
C PHE A 310 -10.28 20.83 4.52
N LEU A 311 -10.50 20.03 5.56
CA LEU A 311 -11.38 20.32 6.68
C LEU A 311 -10.54 20.51 7.94
N ARG A 312 -10.70 21.64 8.62
CA ARG A 312 -10.02 21.91 9.89
C ARG A 312 -11.02 22.31 10.96
N ASP A 313 -11.21 21.41 11.92
CA ASP A 313 -11.94 21.68 13.15
C ASP A 313 -11.03 22.36 14.19
N PRO A 314 -11.34 23.61 14.61
CA PRO A 314 -10.53 24.31 15.62
C PRO A 314 -10.55 23.66 17.01
N ASP A 315 -11.59 22.91 17.36
CA ASP A 315 -11.72 22.28 18.70
C ASP A 315 -11.00 20.94 18.78
N ARG A 316 -10.56 20.38 17.65
CA ARG A 316 -9.91 19.07 17.63
C ARG A 316 -8.51 19.20 18.25
N LYS A 317 -8.37 18.61 19.44
CA LYS A 317 -7.11 18.63 20.21
C LYS A 317 -6.07 17.72 19.56
N SER A 318 -4.82 18.18 19.53
CA SER A 318 -3.70 17.35 19.06
C SER A 318 -3.25 16.43 20.19
N GLN A 319 -3.31 15.13 19.92
CA GLN A 319 -2.58 14.14 20.71
C GLN A 319 -1.21 13.94 20.07
N GLY A 320 -0.37 14.97 20.11
CA GLY A 320 1.02 14.82 19.72
C GLY A 320 1.68 13.72 20.55
N SER A 321 2.48 12.86 19.93
CA SER A 321 3.17 11.78 20.64
C SER A 321 4.05 12.37 21.75
N GLN A 322 3.70 12.05 23.01
CA GLN A 322 4.48 12.48 24.19
C GLN A 322 5.95 12.10 24.04
N GLU A 323 6.22 10.92 23.49
CA GLU A 323 7.58 10.43 23.30
C GLU A 323 8.37 11.31 22.31
N ILE A 324 7.71 11.81 21.27
CA ILE A 324 8.33 12.62 20.22
C ILE A 324 8.58 14.04 20.72
N VAL A 325 7.64 14.64 21.45
CA VAL A 325 7.87 15.92 22.14
C VAL A 325 9.05 15.80 23.10
N ARG A 326 9.08 14.72 23.88
CA ARG A 326 10.16 14.44 24.83
C ARG A 326 11.52 14.40 24.15
N LYS A 327 11.63 13.63 23.07
CA LYS A 327 12.88 13.44 22.31
C LYS A 327 13.32 14.71 21.57
N LEU A 328 12.38 15.47 20.99
CA LEU A 328 12.71 16.65 20.19
C LEU A 328 13.10 17.88 21.03
N PHE A 329 12.55 18.01 22.24
CA PHE A 329 12.74 19.17 23.09
C PHE A 329 13.46 18.86 24.41
N ASP A 330 13.97 17.62 24.56
CA ASP A 330 14.67 17.13 25.76
C ASP A 330 13.88 17.35 27.07
N LEU A 331 12.56 17.22 26.99
CA LEU A 331 11.67 17.45 28.13
C LEU A 331 11.58 16.21 29.02
N THR A 332 11.24 16.38 30.29
CA THR A 332 10.84 15.28 31.18
C THR A 332 9.39 14.86 30.90
N PRO A 333 8.91 13.71 31.39
CA PRO A 333 7.49 13.34 31.26
C PRO A 333 6.53 14.39 31.82
N ALA A 334 6.83 14.96 33.00
CA ALA A 334 6.01 16.01 33.61
C ALA A 334 6.01 17.32 32.79
N GLU A 335 7.18 17.72 32.29
CA GLU A 335 7.32 18.90 31.42
C GLU A 335 6.58 18.71 30.09
N THR A 336 6.63 17.49 29.52
CA THR A 336 5.95 17.15 28.28
C THR A 336 4.43 17.21 28.44
N SER A 337 3.90 16.64 29.52
CA SER A 337 2.47 16.71 29.81
C SER A 337 1.99 18.15 29.95
N LEU A 338 2.74 18.98 30.68
CA LEU A 338 2.43 20.41 30.79
C LEU A 338 2.47 21.12 29.42
N ALA A 339 3.55 20.93 28.65
CA ALA A 339 3.70 21.55 27.33
C ALA A 339 2.54 21.20 26.38
N LEU A 340 2.10 19.94 26.38
CA LEU A 340 1.00 19.47 25.54
C LEU A 340 -0.35 20.10 25.92
N LEU A 341 -0.64 20.25 27.21
CA LEU A 341 -1.85 20.94 27.67
C LEU A 341 -1.86 22.40 27.24
N LEU A 342 -0.72 23.09 27.37
CA LEU A 342 -0.57 24.47 26.91
C LEU A 342 -0.73 24.60 25.38
N THR A 343 -0.22 23.64 24.59
CA THR A 343 -0.43 23.63 23.13
C THR A 343 -1.88 23.38 22.73
N ASN A 344 -2.65 22.69 23.56
CA ASN A 344 -4.08 22.48 23.38
C ASN A 344 -4.93 23.66 23.88
N GLY A 345 -4.30 24.79 24.19
CA GLY A 345 -4.97 26.06 24.51
C GLY A 345 -5.29 26.26 25.99
N LEU A 346 -4.90 25.35 26.88
CA LEU A 346 -5.11 25.52 28.31
C LEU A 346 -4.20 26.63 28.86
N THR A 347 -4.73 27.37 29.82
CA THR A 347 -3.94 28.27 30.66
C THR A 347 -3.04 27.46 31.59
N LEU A 348 -2.00 28.10 32.14
CA LEU A 348 -1.11 27.45 33.09
C LEU A 348 -1.83 26.98 34.37
N GLU A 349 -2.93 27.66 34.73
CA GLU A 349 -3.77 27.32 35.87
C GLU A 349 -4.60 26.07 35.59
N GLU A 350 -5.35 26.05 34.49
CA GLU A 350 -6.13 24.88 34.08
C GLU A 350 -5.22 23.66 33.86
N ALA A 351 -4.03 23.85 33.29
CA ALA A 351 -3.07 22.77 33.10
C ALA A 351 -2.49 22.26 34.43
N ALA A 352 -2.36 23.11 35.45
CA ALA A 352 -1.93 22.69 36.78
C ALA A 352 -3.02 21.85 37.46
N ASP A 353 -4.27 22.27 37.35
CA ASP A 353 -5.43 21.58 37.89
C ASP A 353 -5.62 20.21 37.21
N GLU A 354 -5.54 20.15 35.87
CA GLU A 354 -5.63 18.91 35.08
C GLU A 354 -4.54 17.90 35.46
N LEU A 355 -3.33 18.38 35.76
CA LEU A 355 -2.20 17.54 36.18
C LEU A 355 -2.20 17.21 37.69
N GLY A 356 -3.10 17.79 38.47
CA GLY A 356 -3.14 17.61 39.93
C GLY A 356 -1.92 18.19 40.66
N ILE A 357 -1.31 19.25 40.13
CA ILE A 357 -0.11 19.90 40.70
C ILE A 357 -0.39 21.34 41.16
N SER A 358 0.42 21.86 42.08
CA SER A 358 0.28 23.26 42.50
C SER A 358 0.66 24.23 41.36
N LYS A 359 0.03 25.41 41.32
CA LYS A 359 0.41 26.50 40.38
C LYS A 359 1.90 26.84 40.44
N ASN A 360 2.51 26.75 41.62
CA ASN A 360 3.94 27.00 41.81
C ASN A 360 4.80 25.92 41.14
N THR A 361 4.38 24.66 41.25
CA THR A 361 5.01 23.52 40.56
C THR A 361 4.89 23.66 39.04
N ALA A 362 3.71 24.01 38.53
CA ALA A 362 3.51 24.25 37.10
C ALA A 362 4.39 25.40 36.58
N ARG A 363 4.53 26.49 37.33
CA ARG A 363 5.47 27.59 37.02
C ARG A 363 6.93 27.14 37.01
N ALA A 364 7.33 26.26 37.93
CA ALA A 364 8.68 25.71 37.96
C ALA A 364 8.95 24.84 36.71
N HIS A 365 8.03 23.95 36.35
CA HIS A 365 8.12 23.17 35.11
C HIS A 365 8.16 24.06 33.87
N LEU A 366 7.33 25.10 33.78
CA LEU A 366 7.34 26.04 32.66
C LEU A 366 8.69 26.76 32.50
N ARG A 367 9.32 27.16 33.62
CA ARG A 367 10.68 27.75 33.60
C ARG A 367 11.73 26.76 33.10
N ALA A 368 11.65 25.50 33.52
CA ALA A 368 12.54 24.45 33.05
C ALA A 368 12.37 24.22 31.53
N ILE A 369 11.12 24.16 31.05
CA ILE A 369 10.80 24.05 29.63
C ILE A 369 11.41 25.22 28.85
N PHE A 370 11.22 26.46 29.31
CA PHE A 370 11.81 27.66 28.70
C PHE A 370 13.33 27.58 28.59
N SER A 371 14.00 27.12 29.66
CA SER A 371 15.45 26.93 29.65
C SER A 371 15.89 25.89 28.62
N LYS A 372 15.17 24.78 28.47
CA LYS A 372 15.50 23.69 27.54
C LYS A 372 15.19 24.02 26.08
N THR A 373 14.14 24.79 25.86
CA THR A 373 13.64 25.14 24.52
C THR A 373 14.18 26.48 24.00
N GLY A 374 14.88 27.25 24.84
CA GLY A 374 15.47 28.54 24.46
C GLY A 374 14.46 29.66 24.25
N VAL A 375 13.21 29.49 24.68
CA VAL A 375 12.16 30.52 24.57
C VAL A 375 11.80 31.09 25.92
N THR A 376 11.23 32.30 25.93
CA THR A 376 10.91 33.02 27.18
C THR A 376 9.42 33.35 27.33
N ARG A 377 8.60 33.02 26.34
CA ARG A 377 7.16 33.30 26.31
C ARG A 377 6.37 32.04 25.97
N GLN A 378 5.27 31.82 26.68
CA GLN A 378 4.38 30.67 26.47
C GLN A 378 3.85 30.62 25.02
N ALA A 379 3.44 31.75 24.45
CA ALA A 379 2.99 31.81 23.06
C ALA A 379 4.10 31.38 22.07
N THR A 380 5.36 31.72 22.37
CA THR A 380 6.50 31.29 21.55
C THR A 380 6.75 29.79 21.70
N LEU A 381 6.63 29.24 22.92
CA LEU A 381 6.68 27.79 23.17
C LEU A 381 5.61 27.04 22.37
N VAL A 382 4.36 27.51 22.42
CA VAL A 382 3.25 26.92 21.66
C VAL A 382 3.53 26.99 20.16
N ARG A 383 4.03 28.13 19.66
CA ARG A 383 4.39 28.29 18.25
C ARG A 383 5.48 27.31 17.81
N ILE A 384 6.56 27.11 18.59
CA ILE A 384 7.63 26.18 18.19
C ILE A 384 7.17 24.73 18.24
N LEU A 385 6.31 24.37 19.19
CA LEU A 385 5.76 23.01 19.29
C LEU A 385 4.83 22.73 18.10
N LEU A 386 3.88 23.62 17.80
CA LEU A 386 2.95 23.48 16.67
C LEU A 386 3.62 23.62 15.30
N GLY A 387 4.70 24.40 15.21
CA GLY A 387 5.49 24.58 13.99
C GLY A 387 6.57 23.52 13.77
N SER A 388 6.73 22.58 14.71
CA SER A 388 7.68 21.46 14.59
C SER A 388 7.05 20.24 13.92
N VAL A 389 7.83 19.18 13.73
CA VAL A 389 7.34 17.88 13.23
C VAL A 389 6.60 17.05 14.30
N VAL A 390 6.41 17.58 15.53
CA VAL A 390 5.66 16.89 16.60
C VAL A 390 4.28 16.40 16.15
N PRO A 391 3.46 17.18 15.41
CA PRO A 391 2.15 16.72 14.97
C PRO A 391 2.19 15.58 13.94
N LEU A 392 3.37 15.23 13.40
CA LEU A 392 3.54 14.08 12.51
C LEU A 392 3.90 12.80 13.26
N GLY A 393 4.18 12.92 14.55
CA GLY A 393 4.71 11.88 15.42
C GLY A 393 3.71 10.84 15.91
#